data_AF-A0A2E0XI81-F1
#
_entry.id   AF-A0A2E0XI81-F1
#
_cell.length_a   1.000
_cell.length_b   1.000
_cell.length_c   1.000
_cell.angle_alpha   90.00
_cell.angle_beta   90.00
_cell.angle_gamma   90.00
#
_symmetry.space_group_name_H-M   'P 1'
#
loop_
_entity.id
_entity.type
_entity.pdbx_description
1 polymer ?
#
loop_
_entity_poly.entity_id
_entity_poly.type
_entity_poly.pdbx_seq_one_letter_code
_entity_poly.pdbx_strand_id
1 'polypeptide(L)'
;MKNLGLTVQRVDSVKSVARSGLCLSGRLAQPYNIEAFEIPIPQSNIDGYLEIQRGCEMPITIHFGNPDPVKAIKAGMNDSFIIVYPDSRAANVKREATIAESAHSSLWIQITTTYLMHLAATMTNATMSSITLNCLRAFDIIKPAIQIEHGYATVPDKPGLGIELDEDALENCRV
;
A
#
# COMPACT_ATOMS: atom_id res chain seq x y z
N MET A 1 21.37 -19.65 9.78
CA MET A 1 21.79 -18.76 8.68
C MET A 1 21.10 -19.17 7.39
N LYS A 2 20.14 -18.35 6.94
CA LYS A 2 19.76 -18.08 5.54
C LYS A 2 18.83 -16.85 5.61
N ASN A 3 19.45 -15.67 5.53
CA ASN A 3 18.76 -14.40 5.32
C ASN A 3 18.27 -14.38 3.88
N LEU A 4 16.96 -14.42 3.67
CA LEU A 4 16.31 -14.06 2.41
C LEU A 4 15.60 -12.75 2.67
N GLY A 5 16.28 -11.63 2.41
CA GLY A 5 15.63 -10.33 2.31
C GLY A 5 14.67 -10.38 1.12
N LEU A 6 13.38 -10.58 1.40
CA LEU A 6 12.32 -10.54 0.40
C LEU A 6 12.10 -9.09 -0.01
N THR A 7 12.77 -8.66 -1.08
CA THR A 7 12.33 -7.46 -1.82
C THR A 7 11.01 -7.81 -2.47
N VAL A 8 9.90 -7.30 -1.94
CA VAL A 8 8.59 -7.36 -2.60
C VAL A 8 8.60 -6.32 -3.72
N GLN A 9 8.43 -6.78 -4.95
CA GLN A 9 8.27 -5.91 -6.12
C GLN A 9 6.78 -5.73 -6.42
N ARG A 10 6.40 -4.60 -7.03
CA ARG A 10 5.01 -4.28 -7.36
C ARG A 10 4.94 -3.72 -8.77
N VAL A 11 3.80 -3.93 -9.43
CA VAL A 11 3.56 -3.43 -10.77
C VAL A 11 2.34 -2.52 -10.74
N ASP A 12 2.59 -1.23 -10.87
CA ASP A 12 1.56 -0.25 -11.22
C ASP A 12 1.23 -0.46 -12.69
N SER A 13 0.00 -0.91 -12.98
CA SER A 13 -0.34 -1.28 -14.34
C SER A 13 -0.49 -0.06 -15.27
N VAL A 14 -0.18 -0.27 -16.54
CA VAL A 14 -0.58 0.63 -17.62
C VAL A 14 -2.10 0.49 -17.77
N LYS A 15 -2.86 1.60 -17.69
CA LYS A 15 -4.34 1.69 -17.63
C LYS A 15 -5.14 1.08 -18.81
N SER A 16 -4.55 0.20 -19.60
CA SER A 16 -5.17 -0.48 -20.74
C SER A 16 -4.30 -1.67 -21.17
N VAL A 17 -4.39 -2.81 -20.47
CA VAL A 17 -3.84 -4.08 -20.95
C VAL A 17 -4.99 -5.07 -21.12
N ALA A 18 -5.09 -5.70 -22.29
CA ALA A 18 -6.06 -6.77 -22.52
C ALA A 18 -5.80 -7.92 -21.53
N ARG A 19 -6.85 -8.61 -21.06
CA ARG A 19 -6.77 -9.71 -20.09
C ARG A 19 -5.61 -10.69 -20.36
N SER A 20 -5.44 -11.11 -21.61
CA SER A 20 -4.37 -12.04 -22.02
C SER A 20 -2.97 -11.50 -21.72
N GLY A 21 -2.76 -10.20 -21.88
CA GLY A 21 -1.51 -9.52 -21.55
C GLY A 21 -1.27 -9.51 -20.03
N LEU A 22 -2.29 -9.23 -19.23
CA LEU A 22 -2.15 -9.22 -17.76
C LEU A 22 -1.88 -10.62 -17.20
N CYS A 23 -2.59 -11.64 -17.70
CA CYS A 23 -2.34 -13.04 -17.33
C CYS A 23 -0.93 -13.49 -17.70
N LEU A 24 -0.44 -13.09 -18.88
CA LEU A 24 0.92 -13.40 -19.31
C LEU A 24 1.93 -12.68 -18.42
N SER A 25 1.73 -11.40 -18.14
CA SER A 25 2.56 -10.65 -17.20
C SER A 25 2.59 -11.31 -15.82
N GLY A 26 1.45 -11.77 -15.31
CA GLY A 26 1.38 -12.46 -14.01
C GLY A 26 2.17 -13.78 -14.00
N ARG A 27 2.16 -14.53 -15.11
CA ARG A 27 2.98 -15.74 -15.27
C ARG A 27 4.47 -15.42 -15.39
N LEU A 28 4.82 -14.42 -16.18
CA LEU A 28 6.20 -13.96 -16.35
C LEU A 28 6.75 -13.31 -15.07
N ALA A 29 5.85 -12.79 -14.22
CA ALA A 29 6.14 -12.21 -12.93
C ALA A 29 6.43 -13.26 -11.85
N GLN A 30 6.03 -14.53 -12.01
CA GLN A 30 6.21 -15.59 -10.98
C GLN A 30 7.64 -15.73 -10.42
N PRO A 31 8.72 -15.59 -11.23
CA PRO A 31 10.08 -15.64 -10.70
C PRO A 31 10.46 -14.40 -9.87
N TYR A 32 9.71 -13.32 -10.03
CA TYR A 32 9.86 -12.09 -9.28
C TYR A 32 8.89 -12.12 -8.10
N ASN A 33 9.33 -11.63 -6.95
CA ASN A 33 8.51 -11.62 -5.74
C ASN A 33 7.45 -10.50 -5.82
N ILE A 34 6.53 -10.62 -6.79
CA ILE A 34 5.43 -9.68 -7.04
C ILE A 34 4.26 -10.03 -6.13
N GLU A 35 3.86 -9.09 -5.29
CA GLU A 35 2.80 -9.30 -4.30
C GLU A 35 1.39 -9.16 -4.88
N ALA A 36 1.18 -8.19 -5.77
CA ALA A 36 -0.13 -7.95 -6.39
C ALA A 36 -0.02 -7.05 -7.64
N PHE A 37 -1.07 -7.06 -8.46
CA PHE A 37 -1.35 -5.98 -9.40
C PHE A 37 -2.12 -4.85 -8.72
N GLU A 38 -1.56 -3.65 -8.76
CA GLU A 38 -2.27 -2.43 -8.39
C GLU A 38 -3.12 -1.95 -9.57
N ILE A 39 -4.44 -1.95 -9.38
CA ILE A 39 -5.44 -1.31 -10.25
C ILE A 39 -5.15 -1.61 -11.74
N PRO A 40 -5.25 -2.89 -12.16
CA PRO A 40 -4.83 -3.35 -13.49
C PRO A 40 -5.61 -2.73 -14.68
N ILE A 41 -6.83 -2.26 -14.40
CA ILE A 41 -7.77 -1.65 -15.34
C ILE A 41 -8.54 -0.55 -14.58
N PRO A 42 -9.36 0.30 -15.23
CA PRO A 42 -10.19 1.26 -14.52
C PRO A 42 -11.04 0.59 -13.43
N GLN A 43 -10.86 1.03 -12.18
CA GLN A 43 -11.41 0.38 -10.99
C GLN A 43 -12.95 0.29 -10.97
N SER A 44 -13.64 1.15 -11.73
CA SER A 44 -15.10 1.09 -11.88
C SER A 44 -15.58 -0.11 -12.71
N ASN A 45 -14.71 -0.78 -13.45
CA ASN A 45 -15.05 -1.91 -14.33
C ASN A 45 -15.06 -3.25 -13.57
N ILE A 46 -16.03 -3.44 -12.67
CA ILE A 46 -16.14 -4.64 -11.82
C ILE A 46 -16.10 -5.93 -12.66
N ASP A 47 -16.86 -6.00 -13.77
CA ASP A 47 -16.91 -7.18 -14.63
C ASP A 47 -15.55 -7.54 -15.22
N GLY A 48 -14.76 -6.53 -15.59
CA GLY A 48 -13.39 -6.73 -16.06
C GLY A 48 -12.46 -7.34 -15.02
N TYR A 49 -12.58 -6.95 -13.74
CA TYR A 49 -11.82 -7.55 -12.65
C TYR A 49 -12.21 -9.02 -12.45
N LEU A 50 -13.51 -9.33 -12.47
CA LEU A 50 -13.99 -10.71 -12.37
C LEU A 50 -13.50 -11.57 -13.54
N GLU A 51 -13.42 -11.01 -14.76
CA GLU A 51 -12.87 -11.71 -15.91
C GLU A 51 -11.37 -11.99 -15.76
N ILE A 52 -10.61 -11.04 -15.20
CA ILE A 52 -9.19 -11.20 -14.90
C ILE A 52 -8.98 -12.31 -13.88
N GLN A 53 -9.69 -12.29 -12.75
CA GLN A 53 -9.56 -13.29 -11.69
C GLN A 53 -9.89 -14.71 -12.15
N ARG A 54 -10.76 -14.88 -13.16
CA ARG A 54 -11.03 -16.20 -13.78
C ARG A 54 -9.86 -16.77 -14.57
N GLY A 55 -8.85 -15.98 -14.92
CA GLY A 55 -7.73 -16.41 -15.78
C GLY A 55 -6.34 -16.00 -15.30
N CYS A 56 -6.23 -15.28 -14.19
CA CYS A 56 -4.98 -14.83 -13.61
C CYS A 56 -4.99 -15.08 -12.11
N GLU A 57 -3.96 -15.76 -11.61
CA GLU A 57 -3.81 -16.07 -10.18
C GLU A 57 -3.09 -14.95 -9.39
N MET A 58 -2.62 -13.89 -10.08
CA MET A 58 -1.97 -12.78 -9.41
C MET A 58 -2.99 -12.02 -8.54
N PRO A 59 -2.71 -11.77 -7.25
CA PRO A 59 -3.60 -10.99 -6.41
C PRO A 59 -3.83 -9.58 -6.96
N ILE A 60 -4.99 -9.02 -6.69
CA ILE A 60 -5.37 -7.68 -7.14
C ILE A 60 -5.62 -6.78 -5.92
N THR A 61 -4.96 -5.61 -5.95
CA THR A 61 -5.14 -4.56 -4.95
C THR A 61 -5.79 -3.34 -5.59
N ILE A 62 -6.76 -2.74 -4.91
CA ILE A 62 -7.50 -1.57 -5.39
C ILE A 62 -7.58 -0.47 -4.32
N HIS A 63 -7.76 0.79 -4.71
CA HIS A 63 -7.97 1.86 -3.71
C HIS A 63 -9.28 1.69 -2.96
N PHE A 64 -9.27 1.93 -1.66
CA PHE A 64 -10.48 1.96 -0.85
C PHE A 64 -11.36 3.16 -1.23
N GLY A 65 -12.67 2.95 -1.38
CA GLY A 65 -13.68 4.01 -1.48
C GLY A 65 -14.36 4.14 -2.85
N ASN A 66 -13.68 3.87 -3.96
CA ASN A 66 -14.29 3.95 -5.29
C ASN A 66 -13.85 2.80 -6.23
N PRO A 67 -14.69 1.78 -6.50
CA PRO A 67 -16.12 1.73 -6.20
C PRO A 67 -16.38 1.60 -4.71
N ASP A 68 -17.65 1.81 -4.33
CA ASP A 68 -18.11 1.61 -2.95
C ASP A 68 -17.52 0.29 -2.39
N PRO A 69 -16.81 0.32 -1.25
CA PRO A 69 -16.11 -0.85 -0.73
C PRO A 69 -17.00 -2.06 -0.49
N VAL A 70 -18.26 -1.85 -0.10
CA VAL A 70 -19.22 -2.95 0.09
C VAL A 70 -19.54 -3.60 -1.24
N LYS A 71 -19.67 -2.81 -2.33
CA LYS A 71 -19.84 -3.36 -3.68
C LYS A 71 -18.61 -4.14 -4.14
N ALA A 72 -17.41 -3.61 -3.91
CA ALA A 72 -16.16 -4.28 -4.27
C ALA A 72 -16.01 -5.64 -3.56
N ILE A 73 -16.19 -5.63 -2.23
CA ILE A 73 -16.15 -6.84 -1.38
C ILE A 73 -17.21 -7.85 -1.84
N LYS A 74 -18.46 -7.41 -2.04
CA LYS A 74 -19.55 -8.30 -2.44
C LYS A 74 -19.32 -8.93 -3.83
N ALA A 75 -18.70 -8.18 -4.74
CA ALA A 75 -18.33 -8.70 -6.05
C ALA A 75 -17.14 -9.68 -5.97
N GLY A 76 -16.27 -9.54 -4.96
CA GLY A 76 -15.03 -10.31 -4.84
C GLY A 76 -13.95 -9.85 -5.81
N MET A 77 -13.99 -8.59 -6.25
CA MET A 77 -13.16 -8.08 -7.36
C MET A 77 -11.68 -7.83 -7.00
N ASN A 78 -11.32 -7.92 -5.72
CA ASN A 78 -10.00 -7.63 -5.20
C ASN A 78 -9.67 -8.51 -3.98
N ASP A 79 -8.38 -8.72 -3.76
CA ASP A 79 -7.85 -9.49 -2.63
C ASP A 79 -7.42 -8.59 -1.46
N SER A 80 -7.12 -7.33 -1.76
CA SER A 80 -6.59 -6.35 -0.80
C SER A 80 -6.97 -4.91 -1.17
N PHE A 81 -6.84 -3.99 -0.21
CA PHE A 81 -7.16 -2.57 -0.38
C PHE A 81 -5.94 -1.68 -0.14
N ILE A 82 -5.87 -0.59 -0.91
CA ILE A 82 -4.95 0.52 -0.70
C ILE A 82 -5.70 1.64 0.03
N ILE A 83 -5.19 2.09 1.17
CA ILE A 83 -5.66 3.30 1.85
C ILE A 83 -4.65 4.42 1.57
N VAL A 84 -5.10 5.46 0.88
CA VAL A 84 -4.30 6.63 0.48
C VAL A 84 -5.17 7.86 0.45
N TYR A 85 -4.97 8.83 1.35
CA TYR A 85 -5.56 10.17 1.19
C TYR A 85 -4.73 11.26 1.89
N PRO A 86 -4.69 12.49 1.33
CA PRO A 86 -4.12 13.64 2.02
C PRO A 86 -4.91 14.05 3.27
N ASP A 87 -6.18 13.64 3.39
CA ASP A 87 -7.05 13.89 4.54
C ASP A 87 -7.23 12.66 5.45
N SER A 88 -6.41 11.61 5.28
CA SER A 88 -6.40 10.33 6.03
C SER A 88 -6.23 10.52 7.54
N ARG A 89 -7.23 11.10 8.21
CA ARG A 89 -7.32 11.19 9.65
C ARG A 89 -7.31 9.78 10.22
N ALA A 90 -6.70 9.61 11.39
CA ALA A 90 -6.47 8.30 11.98
C ALA A 90 -7.80 7.53 12.13
N ALA A 91 -8.86 8.24 12.52
CA ALA A 91 -10.21 7.66 12.63
C ALA A 91 -10.75 7.11 11.31
N ASN A 92 -10.51 7.79 10.18
CA ASN A 92 -10.95 7.33 8.87
C ASN A 92 -10.17 6.10 8.45
N VAL A 93 -8.83 6.14 8.53
CA VAL A 93 -7.99 4.97 8.19
C VAL A 93 -8.38 3.76 9.03
N LYS A 94 -8.58 3.94 10.34
CA LYS A 94 -9.02 2.86 11.23
C LYS A 94 -10.39 2.31 10.84
N ARG A 95 -11.34 3.18 10.49
CA ARG A 95 -12.67 2.74 10.03
C ARG A 95 -12.58 1.92 8.74
N GLU A 96 -11.83 2.39 7.75
CA GLU A 96 -11.64 1.69 6.48
C GLU A 96 -10.93 0.35 6.70
N ALA A 97 -9.92 0.33 7.56
CA ALA A 97 -9.21 -0.88 7.92
C ALA A 97 -10.10 -1.92 8.59
N THR A 98 -10.99 -1.52 9.50
CA THR A 98 -11.96 -2.42 10.13
C THR A 98 -12.97 -2.99 9.12
N ILE A 99 -13.40 -2.21 8.13
CA ILE A 99 -14.28 -2.69 7.06
C ILE A 99 -13.55 -3.74 6.22
N ALA A 100 -12.31 -3.47 5.82
CA ALA A 100 -11.48 -4.41 5.07
C ALA A 100 -11.17 -5.68 5.89
N GLU A 101 -10.86 -5.54 7.18
CA GLU A 101 -10.57 -6.65 8.09
C GLU A 101 -11.78 -7.59 8.20
N SER A 102 -12.99 -7.03 8.28
CA SER A 102 -14.24 -7.80 8.32
C SER A 102 -14.47 -8.63 7.04
N ALA A 103 -13.83 -8.24 5.92
CA ALA A 103 -13.82 -8.97 4.67
C ALA A 103 -12.57 -9.84 4.48
N HIS A 104 -11.73 -9.96 5.51
CA HIS A 104 -10.43 -10.66 5.47
C HIS A 104 -9.46 -10.11 4.42
N SER A 105 -9.63 -8.85 4.02
CA SER A 105 -8.75 -8.18 3.05
C SER A 105 -7.54 -7.59 3.76
N SER A 106 -6.36 -7.86 3.20
CA SER A 106 -5.11 -7.22 3.63
C SER A 106 -5.07 -5.76 3.16
N LEU A 107 -4.31 -4.94 3.88
CA LEU A 107 -4.18 -3.51 3.61
C LEU A 107 -2.76 -3.17 3.21
N TRP A 108 -2.71 -2.30 2.21
CA TRP A 108 -1.57 -1.50 1.86
C TRP A 108 -1.87 -0.04 2.20
N ILE A 109 -1.06 0.58 3.04
CA ILE A 109 -1.24 1.98 3.43
C ILE A 109 -0.16 2.83 2.74
N GLN A 110 -0.56 3.92 2.09
CA GLN A 110 0.32 4.86 1.40
C GLN A 110 0.08 6.28 1.94
N ILE A 111 0.76 6.62 3.03
CA ILE A 111 0.72 7.94 3.68
C ILE A 111 2.13 8.28 4.21
N THR A 112 2.30 9.44 4.85
CA THR A 112 3.60 9.85 5.40
C THR A 112 4.17 8.83 6.40
N THR A 113 5.46 8.51 6.27
CA THR A 113 6.14 7.36 6.90
C THR A 113 5.86 7.20 8.38
N THR A 114 6.16 8.21 9.20
CA THR A 114 6.00 8.07 10.66
C THR A 114 4.55 7.90 11.06
N TYR A 115 3.64 8.58 10.36
CA TYR A 115 2.21 8.50 10.63
C TYR A 115 1.64 7.13 10.25
N LEU A 116 2.05 6.62 9.09
CA LEU A 116 1.81 5.25 8.66
C LEU A 116 2.25 4.23 9.70
N MET A 117 3.46 4.36 10.25
CA MET A 117 4.02 3.37 11.19
C MET A 117 3.14 3.23 12.43
N HIS A 118 2.71 4.35 13.02
CA HIS A 118 1.79 4.34 14.16
C HIS A 118 0.43 3.73 13.81
N LEU A 119 -0.08 4.03 12.62
CA LEU A 119 -1.36 3.48 12.16
C LEU A 119 -1.26 1.96 11.96
N ALA A 120 -0.31 1.50 11.15
CA ALA A 120 -0.11 0.09 10.81
C ALA A 120 0.14 -0.77 12.06
N ALA A 121 0.87 -0.26 13.06
CA ALA A 121 1.11 -0.96 14.32
C ALA A 121 -0.16 -1.31 15.11
N THR A 122 -1.29 -0.66 14.81
CA THR A 122 -2.58 -0.90 15.47
C THR A 122 -3.59 -1.66 14.60
N MET A 123 -3.19 -2.12 13.41
CA MET A 123 -4.06 -2.75 12.43
C MET A 123 -3.51 -4.12 12.04
N THR A 124 -4.18 -5.16 12.51
CA THR A 124 -3.86 -6.59 12.28
C THR A 124 -3.85 -6.99 10.81
N ASN A 125 -4.63 -6.30 9.97
CA ASN A 125 -4.68 -6.52 8.53
C ASN A 125 -3.77 -5.59 7.71
N ALA A 126 -2.97 -4.72 8.34
CA ALA A 126 -1.93 -3.93 7.66
C ALA A 126 -0.66 -4.76 7.42
N THR A 127 -0.80 -5.81 6.61
CA THR A 127 0.20 -6.85 6.38
C THR A 127 0.98 -6.69 5.08
N MET A 128 0.45 -5.92 4.12
CA MET A 128 1.16 -5.66 2.87
C MET A 128 2.26 -4.62 3.09
N SER A 129 3.34 -4.68 2.31
CA SER A 129 4.42 -3.69 2.44
C SER A 129 3.88 -2.26 2.18
N SER A 130 4.39 -1.26 2.86
CA SER A 130 3.93 0.11 2.64
C SER A 130 4.88 0.87 1.71
N ILE A 131 4.38 1.84 0.96
CA ILE A 131 5.22 2.73 0.15
C ILE A 131 5.24 4.09 0.81
N THR A 132 6.43 4.52 1.20
CA THR A 132 6.66 5.72 2.01
C THR A 132 7.46 6.79 1.28
N LEU A 133 8.10 6.41 0.16
CA LEU A 133 8.93 7.27 -0.72
C LEU A 133 10.02 8.08 0.00
N ASN A 134 10.31 7.81 1.27
CA ASN A 134 11.30 8.54 2.05
C ASN A 134 12.70 8.41 1.45
N CYS A 135 13.02 7.27 0.84
CA CYS A 135 14.29 7.05 0.15
C CYS A 135 14.44 7.83 -1.18
N LEU A 136 13.37 8.41 -1.72
CA LEU A 136 13.43 9.23 -2.94
C LEU A 136 13.64 10.71 -2.66
N ARG A 137 13.55 11.13 -1.39
CA ARG A 137 13.79 12.52 -1.00
C ARG A 137 15.28 12.81 -0.98
N ALA A 138 15.67 14.01 -1.41
CA ALA A 138 17.07 14.43 -1.38
C ALA A 138 17.62 14.56 0.05
N PHE A 139 16.74 14.89 1.00
CA PHE A 139 17.03 15.01 2.42
C PHE A 139 15.74 14.85 3.24
N ASP A 140 15.88 14.56 4.53
CA ASP A 140 14.77 14.53 5.48
C ASP A 140 14.56 15.91 6.13
N ILE A 141 13.32 16.19 6.52
CA ILE A 141 12.92 17.41 7.27
C ILE A 141 12.52 17.09 8.72
N ILE A 142 12.87 15.89 9.19
CA ILE A 142 12.53 15.38 10.52
C ILE A 142 13.77 14.78 11.20
N LYS A 143 13.79 14.83 12.53
CA LYS A 143 14.84 14.21 13.35
C LYS A 143 14.24 13.33 14.47
N PRO A 144 14.76 12.11 14.69
CA PRO A 144 15.69 11.42 13.80
C PRO A 144 15.01 11.04 12.47
N ALA A 145 15.80 10.96 11.40
CA ALA A 145 15.35 10.40 10.13
C ALA A 145 14.92 8.94 10.30
N ILE A 146 13.85 8.52 9.63
CA ILE A 146 13.36 7.13 9.71
C ILE A 146 14.34 6.20 9.02
N GLN A 147 14.89 5.26 9.78
CA GLN A 147 15.78 4.22 9.27
C GLN A 147 14.98 2.99 8.85
N ILE A 148 15.28 2.47 7.66
CA ILE A 148 14.72 1.22 7.14
C ILE A 148 15.80 0.14 7.22
N GLU A 149 15.58 -0.86 8.06
CA GLU A 149 16.50 -1.98 8.27
C GLU A 149 15.83 -3.27 7.83
N HIS A 150 16.46 -4.00 6.90
CA HIS A 150 15.94 -5.27 6.37
C HIS A 150 14.50 -5.20 5.82
N GLY A 151 14.07 -4.04 5.32
CA GLY A 151 12.72 -3.82 4.80
C GLY A 151 11.68 -3.44 5.86
N TYR A 152 12.11 -3.22 7.11
CA TYR A 152 11.24 -2.82 8.22
C TYR A 152 11.66 -1.48 8.81
N ALA A 153 10.69 -0.80 9.42
CA ALA A 153 10.90 0.42 10.19
C ALA A 153 10.41 0.19 11.62
N THR A 154 11.16 0.66 12.61
CA THR A 154 10.76 0.55 14.02
C THR A 154 9.89 1.73 14.41
N VAL A 155 8.67 1.43 14.90
CA VAL A 155 7.74 2.46 15.42
C VAL A 155 8.41 3.24 16.55
N PRO A 156 8.46 4.60 16.49
CA PRO A 156 9.01 5.40 17.58
C PRO A 156 8.25 5.17 18.90
N ASP A 157 8.99 5.13 20.00
CA ASP A 157 8.47 4.88 21.36
C ASP A 157 8.21 6.17 22.17
N LYS A 158 8.65 7.32 21.65
CA LYS A 158 8.41 8.64 22.23
C LYS A 158 6.95 9.11 22.02
N PRO A 159 6.42 10.00 22.90
CA PRO A 159 5.07 10.54 22.76
C PRO A 159 4.78 11.19 21.40
N GLY A 160 3.52 11.15 20.99
CA GLY A 160 3.07 11.72 19.72
C GLY A 160 3.54 10.90 18.51
N LEU A 161 4.05 11.56 17.47
CA LEU A 161 4.68 10.87 16.33
C LEU A 161 6.08 10.33 16.68
N GLY A 162 6.67 10.77 17.79
CA GLY A 162 8.01 10.37 18.23
C GLY A 162 9.16 10.93 17.40
N ILE A 163 8.90 12.00 16.64
CA ILE A 163 9.87 12.75 15.83
C ILE A 163 9.73 14.25 16.09
N GLU A 164 10.75 15.01 15.73
CA GLU A 164 10.75 16.47 15.72
C GLU A 164 10.99 16.97 14.29
N LEU A 165 10.57 18.21 14.00
CA LEU A 165 10.96 18.89 12.77
C LEU A 165 12.44 19.28 12.84
N ASP A 166 13.11 19.18 11.70
CA ASP A 166 14.41 19.80 11.51
C ASP A 166 14.19 21.21 10.95
N GLU A 167 14.19 22.21 11.83
CA GLU A 167 13.89 23.60 11.48
C GLU A 167 14.89 24.18 10.46
N ASP A 168 16.17 23.76 10.53
CA ASP A 168 17.20 24.21 9.59
C ASP A 168 16.95 23.61 8.19
N ALA A 169 16.61 22.32 8.11
CA ALA A 169 16.23 21.68 6.86
C ALA A 169 14.92 22.24 6.29
N LEU A 170 13.97 22.57 7.16
CA LEU A 170 12.68 23.15 6.80
C LEU A 170 12.83 24.55 6.19
N GLU A 171 13.71 25.39 6.74
CA GLU A 171 13.96 26.74 6.22
C GLU A 171 14.42 26.69 4.75
N ASN A 172 15.22 25.70 4.39
CA ASN A 172 15.68 25.48 3.01
C ASN A 172 14.56 25.03 2.04
N CYS A 173 13.38 24.67 2.55
CA CYS A 173 12.22 24.22 1.75
C CYS A 173 11.15 25.30 1.57
N ARG A 174 11.29 26.48 2.17
CA ARG A 174 10.29 27.56 2.05
C ARG A 174 10.29 28.12 0.62
N VAL A 175 9.09 28.35 0.09
CA VAL A 175 8.82 28.93 -1.25
C VAL A 175 8.18 30.30 -1.09
#